data_AF-A0A1H9G766-F1
#
_entry.id   AF-A0A1H9G766-F1
#
_cell.length_a   1.000
_cell.length_b   1.000
_cell.length_c   1.000
_cell.angle_alpha   90.00
_cell.angle_beta   90.00
_cell.angle_gamma   90.00
#
_symmetry.space_group_name_H-M   'P 1'
#
loop_
_entity.id
_entity.type
_entity.pdbx_description
1 polymer ?
#
loop_
_entity_poly.entity_id
_entity_poly.type
_entity_poly.pdbx_seq_one_letter_code
_entity_poly.pdbx_strand_id
1 'polypeptide(L)'
;MGLGSTAKKIQSLSDRAEAMYKQVQKLQQRITGLEEEMDETHDTVTRMDHQLTEQRALLLAIAEEQGIDGEEILAQAAIDEAELEDEAAADESTASEPAESTDATAE
;
A
#
# COMPACT_ATOMS: atom_id res chain seq x y z
N MET A 1 54.58 -11.17 13.69
CA MET A 1 53.12 -11.37 13.72
C MET A 1 52.42 -10.02 13.47
N GLY A 2 52.34 -9.53 12.22
CA GLY A 2 51.79 -8.17 12.01
C GLY A 2 51.41 -7.79 10.58
N LEU A 3 52.10 -8.33 9.56
CA LEU A 3 51.77 -8.03 8.16
C LEU A 3 50.60 -8.88 7.62
N GLY A 4 50.47 -10.12 8.10
CA GLY A 4 49.39 -11.03 7.69
C GLY A 4 48.00 -10.66 8.21
N SER A 5 47.89 -10.00 9.37
CA SER A 5 46.60 -9.56 9.90
C SER A 5 46.05 -8.35 9.15
N THR A 6 46.90 -7.45 8.65
CA THR A 6 46.50 -6.31 7.81
C THR A 6 46.07 -6.77 6.42
N ALA A 7 46.81 -7.71 5.79
CA ALA A 7 46.40 -8.30 4.52
C ALA A 7 45.04 -9.02 4.63
N LYS A 8 44.81 -9.76 5.73
CA LYS A 8 43.53 -10.43 5.99
C LYS A 8 42.37 -9.45 6.22
N LYS A 9 42.62 -8.31 6.86
CA LYS A 9 41.62 -7.24 7.03
C LYS A 9 41.24 -6.61 5.69
N ILE A 10 42.22 -6.35 4.82
CA ILE A 10 41.98 -5.81 3.47
C ILE A 10 41.15 -6.82 2.66
N GLN A 11 41.50 -8.11 2.70
CA GLN A 11 40.72 -9.16 2.06
C GLN A 11 39.28 -9.20 2.58
N SER A 12 39.08 -9.20 3.90
CA SER A 12 37.73 -9.22 4.48
C SER A 12 36.89 -7.98 4.17
N LEU A 13 37.54 -6.82 3.99
CA LEU A 13 36.88 -5.59 3.56
C LEU A 13 36.42 -5.72 2.10
N SER A 14 37.27 -6.28 1.23
CA SER A 14 36.91 -6.56 -0.16
C SER A 14 35.77 -7.56 -0.27
N ASP A 15 35.80 -8.66 0.49
CA ASP A 15 34.74 -9.67 0.51
C ASP A 15 33.39 -9.04 0.96
N ARG A 16 33.44 -8.16 1.98
CA ARG A 16 32.25 -7.46 2.48
C ARG A 16 31.75 -6.42 1.48
N ALA A 17 32.65 -5.72 0.79
CA ALA A 17 32.30 -4.77 -0.26
C ALA A 17 31.64 -5.50 -1.45
N GLU A 18 32.15 -6.67 -1.84
CA GLU A 18 31.54 -7.49 -2.90
C GLU A 18 30.13 -7.97 -2.49
N ALA A 19 29.96 -8.42 -1.25
CA ALA A 19 28.66 -8.82 -0.74
C ALA A 19 27.65 -7.67 -0.73
N MET A 20 28.08 -6.48 -0.30
CA MET A 20 27.25 -5.27 -0.33
C MET A 20 26.88 -4.88 -1.76
N TYR A 21 27.85 -4.93 -2.69
CA TYR A 21 27.60 -4.63 -4.09
C TYR A 21 26.53 -5.57 -4.69
N LYS A 22 26.64 -6.88 -4.45
CA LYS A 22 25.62 -7.85 -4.88
C LYS A 22 24.24 -7.57 -4.26
N GLN A 23 24.22 -7.16 -2.99
CA GLN A 23 22.96 -6.82 -2.32
C GLN A 23 22.31 -5.57 -2.91
N VAL A 24 23.09 -4.54 -3.22
CA VAL A 24 22.60 -3.33 -3.89
C VAL A 24 22.09 -3.65 -5.29
N GLN A 25 22.80 -4.49 -6.05
CA GLN A 25 22.31 -4.93 -7.37
C GLN A 25 20.97 -5.66 -7.29
N LYS A 26 20.81 -6.58 -6.33
CA LYS A 26 19.55 -7.28 -6.11
C LYS A 26 18.42 -6.33 -5.69
N LEU A 27 18.74 -5.34 -4.87
CA LEU A 27 17.77 -4.33 -4.46
C LEU A 27 17.34 -3.47 -5.65
N GLN A 28 18.29 -3.03 -6.48
CA GLN A 28 18.00 -2.28 -7.70
C GLN A 28 17.08 -3.08 -8.62
N GLN A 29 17.39 -4.36 -8.86
CA GLN A 29 16.55 -5.22 -9.70
C GLN A 29 15.13 -5.37 -9.14
N ARG A 30 14.99 -5.49 -7.81
CA ARG A 30 13.67 -5.55 -7.17
C ARG A 30 12.90 -4.25 -7.29
N ILE A 31 13.57 -3.11 -7.18
CA ILE A 31 12.93 -1.80 -7.34
C ILE A 31 12.44 -1.64 -8.78
N THR A 32 13.28 -1.94 -9.77
CA THR A 32 12.86 -1.88 -11.19
C THR A 32 11.68 -2.81 -11.47
N GLY A 33 11.68 -4.03 -10.94
CA GLY A 33 10.52 -4.92 -11.10
C GLY A 33 9.25 -4.38 -10.43
N LEU A 34 9.38 -3.74 -9.27
CA LEU A 34 8.23 -3.12 -8.59
C LEU A 34 7.71 -1.90 -9.37
N GLU A 35 8.60 -1.11 -9.96
CA GLU A 35 8.22 0.03 -10.81
C GLU A 35 7.44 -0.47 -12.04
N GLU A 36 7.93 -1.51 -12.71
CA GLU A 36 7.23 -2.13 -13.85
C GLU A 36 5.84 -2.68 -13.46
N GLU A 37 5.74 -3.40 -12.32
CA GLU A 37 4.46 -3.92 -11.82
C GLU A 37 3.48 -2.79 -11.43
N MET A 38 4.01 -1.67 -10.89
CA MET A 38 3.20 -0.51 -10.56
C MET A 38 2.64 0.17 -11.81
N ASP A 39 3.46 0.33 -12.84
CA ASP A 39 3.03 0.88 -14.13
C ASP A 39 1.93 -0.01 -14.76
N GLU A 40 2.11 -1.33 -14.78
CA GLU A 40 1.09 -2.27 -15.28
C GLU A 40 -0.22 -2.21 -14.47
N THR A 41 -0.09 -2.07 -13.15
CA THR A 41 -1.25 -1.91 -12.26
C THR A 41 -1.97 -0.60 -12.54
N HIS A 42 -1.23 0.50 -12.73
CA HIS A 42 -1.80 1.81 -13.05
C HIS A 42 -2.56 1.79 -14.39
N ASP A 43 -1.99 1.17 -15.41
CA ASP A 43 -2.65 0.99 -16.71
C ASP A 43 -3.92 0.15 -16.58
N THR A 44 -3.86 -0.90 -15.76
CA THR A 44 -5.02 -1.76 -15.50
C THR A 44 -6.14 -1.00 -14.79
N VAL A 45 -5.83 -0.25 -13.73
CA VAL A 45 -6.79 0.58 -13.00
C VAL A 45 -7.41 1.63 -13.92
N THR A 46 -6.59 2.34 -14.71
CA THR A 46 -7.06 3.36 -15.65
C THR A 46 -8.05 2.77 -16.66
N ARG A 47 -7.77 1.58 -17.18
CA ARG A 47 -8.69 0.88 -18.09
C ARG A 47 -9.97 0.45 -17.37
N MET A 48 -9.88 -0.02 -16.14
CA MET A 48 -11.05 -0.41 -15.34
C MET A 48 -11.94 0.79 -15.04
N ASP A 49 -11.38 1.93 -14.64
CA ASP A 49 -12.13 3.16 -14.38
C ASP A 49 -12.90 3.64 -15.62
N HIS A 50 -12.26 3.55 -16.79
CA HIS A 50 -12.91 3.85 -18.06
C HIS A 50 -14.10 2.92 -18.33
N GLN A 51 -13.90 1.60 -18.20
CA GLN A 51 -14.96 0.61 -18.41
C GLN A 51 -16.11 0.75 -17.41
N LEU A 52 -15.81 1.04 -16.14
CA LEU A 52 -16.82 1.27 -15.11
C LEU A 52 -17.64 2.53 -15.40
N THR A 53 -17.01 3.59 -15.91
CA THR A 53 -17.70 4.81 -16.32
C THR A 53 -18.67 4.54 -17.48
N GLU A 54 -18.24 3.78 -18.50
CA GLU A 54 -19.09 3.36 -19.61
C GLU A 54 -20.26 2.50 -19.16
N GLN A 55 -20.00 1.53 -18.27
CA GLN A 55 -21.04 0.66 -17.72
C GLN A 55 -22.04 1.45 -16.88
N ARG A 56 -21.58 2.40 -16.07
CA ARG A 56 -22.45 3.30 -15.30
C ARG A 56 -23.35 4.12 -16.21
N ALA A 57 -22.81 4.68 -17.29
CA ALA A 57 -23.59 5.43 -18.28
C ALA A 57 -24.67 4.55 -18.94
N LEU A 58 -24.32 3.31 -19.29
CA LEU A 58 -25.27 2.35 -19.84
C LEU A 58 -26.37 1.98 -18.85
N LEU A 59 -26.02 1.73 -17.58
CA LEU A 59 -27.00 1.41 -16.53
C LEU A 59 -27.95 2.58 -16.25
N LEU A 60 -27.44 3.82 -16.27
CA LEU A 60 -28.28 5.02 -16.13
C LEU A 60 -29.26 5.16 -17.29
N ALA A 61 -28.81 4.93 -18.53
CA ALA A 61 -29.70 4.94 -19.69
C ALA A 61 -30.81 3.88 -19.59
N ILE A 62 -30.46 2.66 -19.13
CA ILE A 62 -31.44 1.59 -18.90
C ILE A 62 -32.39 1.95 -17.75
N ALA A 63 -31.90 2.56 -16.68
CA ALA A 63 -32.72 2.99 -15.55
C ALA A 63 -33.75 4.04 -15.99
N GLU A 64 -33.34 5.03 -16.81
CA GLU A 64 -34.22 6.03 -17.38
C GLU A 64 -35.32 5.40 -18.24
N GLU A 65 -34.97 4.42 -19.10
CA GLU A 65 -35.95 3.67 -19.90
C GLU A 65 -36.98 2.91 -19.05
N GLN A 66 -36.59 2.46 -17.86
CA GLN A 66 -37.45 1.73 -16.93
C GLN A 66 -38.19 2.65 -15.95
N GLY A 67 -38.00 3.97 -16.04
CA GLY A 67 -38.58 4.95 -15.12
C GLY A 67 -38.01 4.89 -13.69
N ILE A 68 -36.77 4.43 -13.55
CA ILE A 68 -36.02 4.39 -12.31
C ILE A 68 -35.09 5.61 -12.26
N ASP A 69 -35.12 6.37 -11.16
CA ASP A 69 -34.16 7.46 -10.94
C ASP A 69 -32.80 6.89 -10.51
N GLY A 70 -31.94 6.63 -11.49
CA GLY A 70 -30.60 6.11 -11.25
C GLY A 70 -29.67 7.11 -10.55
N GLU A 71 -29.91 8.42 -10.69
CA GLU A 71 -29.10 9.45 -10.02
C GLU A 71 -29.38 9.48 -8.51
N GLU A 72 -30.66 9.39 -8.13
CA GLU A 72 -31.06 9.27 -6.72
C GLU A 72 -30.44 8.03 -6.06
N ILE A 73 -30.49 6.87 -6.72
CA ILE A 73 -29.91 5.63 -6.17
C ILE A 73 -28.39 5.76 -5.95
N LEU A 74 -27.68 6.38 -6.90
CA LEU A 74 -26.23 6.58 -6.78
C LEU A 74 -25.88 7.59 -5.69
N ALA A 75 -26.70 8.62 -5.50
CA ALA A 75 -26.52 9.57 -4.41
C ALA A 75 -26.71 8.89 -3.04
N GLN A 76 -27.75 8.06 -2.90
CA GLN A 76 -27.98 7.30 -1.67
C GLN A 76 -26.82 6.35 -1.38
N ALA A 77 -26.36 5.59 -2.38
CA ALA A 77 -25.22 4.69 -2.21
C ALA A 77 -23.94 5.42 -1.78
N ALA A 78 -23.71 6.64 -2.26
CA ALA A 78 -22.56 7.45 -1.84
C ALA A 78 -22.67 7.94 -0.39
N ILE A 79 -23.90 8.19 0.10
CA ILE A 79 -24.15 8.52 1.50
C ILE A 79 -23.89 7.29 2.38
N ASP A 80 -24.46 6.14 2.01
CA ASP A 80 -24.29 4.89 2.76
C ASP A 80 -22.80 4.52 2.91
N GLU A 81 -21.98 4.70 1.85
CA GLU A 81 -20.53 4.48 1.91
C GLU A 81 -19.84 5.45 2.88
N ALA A 82 -20.16 6.75 2.81
CA ALA A 82 -19.57 7.75 3.69
C ALA A 82 -19.93 7.49 5.17
N GLU A 83 -21.15 7.05 5.45
CA GLU A 83 -21.57 6.69 6.81
C GLU A 83 -20.80 5.47 7.34
N LEU A 84 -20.53 4.46 6.50
CA LEU A 84 -19.71 3.30 6.87
C LEU A 84 -18.25 3.69 7.16
N GLU A 85 -17.67 4.61 6.38
CA GLU A 85 -16.31 5.12 6.63
C GLU A 85 -16.23 5.87 7.97
N ASP A 86 -17.22 6.71 8.28
CA ASP A 86 -17.31 7.45 9.55
C ASP A 86 -17.46 6.51 10.76
N GLU A 87 -18.26 5.44 10.64
CA GLU A 87 -18.40 4.42 11.68
C GLU A 87 -17.10 3.63 11.91
N ALA A 88 -16.39 3.28 10.84
CA ALA A 88 -15.10 2.59 10.94
C ALA A 88 -14.02 3.46 11.61
N ALA A 89 -14.01 4.78 11.32
CA ALA A 89 -13.09 5.73 11.95
C ALA A 89 -13.41 5.95 13.44
N ALA A 90 -14.69 5.87 13.85
CA ALA A 90 -15.10 6.01 15.24
C ALA A 90 -14.69 4.81 16.11
N ASP A 91 -14.68 3.59 15.57
CA ASP A 91 -14.29 2.37 16.30
C ASP A 91 -12.77 2.30 16.54
N GLU A 92 -11.96 2.80 15.60
CA GLU A 92 -10.49 2.83 15.73
C GLU A 92 -10.02 3.78 16.86
N SER A 93 -10.81 4.82 17.16
CA SER A 93 -10.49 5.83 18.17
C SER A 93 -10.70 5.36 19.63
N THR A 94 -11.33 4.19 19.85
CA THR A 94 -11.60 3.64 21.20
C THR A 94 -10.50 2.68 21.68
N ALA A 95 -9.55 2.28 20.82
CA ALA A 95 -8.49 1.32 21.15
C ALA A 95 -7.24 1.93 21.85
N SER A 96 -7.23 3.25 22.11
CA SER A 96 -6.10 3.95 22.76
C SER A 96 -6.43 4.43 24.18
N GLU A 97 -6.81 3.51 25.09
CA GLU A 97 -6.62 3.76 26.52
C GLU A 97 -5.22 3.27 26.95
N PRO A 98 -4.33 4.14 27.47
CA PRO A 98 -3.05 3.70 27.95
C PRO A 98 -3.27 2.98 29.29
N ALA A 99 -3.13 1.65 29.30
CA ALA A 99 -3.07 0.89 30.53
C ALA A 99 -1.92 1.45 31.41
N GLU A 100 -2.29 2.01 32.56
CA GLU A 100 -1.39 2.61 33.53
C GLU A 100 -0.22 1.69 33.88
N SER A 101 0.98 2.26 33.82
CA SER A 101 2.23 1.68 34.29
C SER A 101 2.17 1.44 35.80
N THR A 102 2.26 0.17 36.20
CA THR A 102 2.71 -0.19 37.56
C THR A 102 3.88 -1.18 37.47
N ASP A 103 5.05 -0.71 37.03
CA ASP A 103 6.32 -1.33 37.39
C ASP A 103 6.79 -0.70 38.70
N ALA A 104 6.44 -1.34 39.82
CA ALA A 104 6.98 -1.02 41.13
C ALA A 104 8.31 -1.77 41.32
N THR A 105 9.39 -1.11 40.95
CA THR A 105 10.77 -1.43 41.35
C THR A 105 10.96 -1.15 42.86
N ALA A 106 11.33 -2.16 43.65
CA ALA A 106 12.07 -2.13 44.94
C ALA A 106 12.08 -3.56 45.52
N GLU A 107 13.13 -4.19 46.04
CA GLU A 107 14.53 -3.88 46.41
C GLU A 107 15.27 -5.23 46.43
#